data_AF-A0A970V2V7-F1
#
_entry.id   AF-A0A970V2V7-F1
#
_cell.length_a   1.000
_cell.length_b   1.000
_cell.length_c   1.000
_cell.angle_alpha   90.00
_cell.angle_beta   90.00
_cell.angle_gamma   90.00
#
_symmetry.space_group_name_H-M   'P 1'
#
loop_
_entity.id
_entity.type
_entity.pdbx_description
1 polymer ?
#
loop_
_entity_poly.entity_id
_entity_poly.type
_entity_poly.pdbx_seq_one_letter_code
_entity_poly.pdbx_strand_id
1 'polypeptide(L)'
;FGPADFSHGLGAAGVWDDPRLLEARRRVAEAAQAHDKIAGTVASPANLDELLDLGYRFLSMGSDVIALTAYCESTMAEFLNRPGFSSV
;
A
#
# COMPACT_ATOMS: atom_id res chain seq x y z
N PHE A 1 -7.90 -5.76 -6.70
CA PHE A 1 -6.84 -6.68 -6.25
C PHE A 1 -6.31 -6.21 -4.90
N GLY A 2 -6.28 -7.10 -3.90
CA GLY A 2 -5.76 -6.83 -2.56
C GLY A 2 -4.39 -7.48 -2.36
N PRO A 3 -3.27 -6.74 -2.42
CA PRO A 3 -1.93 -7.32 -2.35
C PRO A 3 -1.64 -7.95 -0.98
N ALA A 4 -2.18 -7.41 0.11
CA ALA A 4 -1.98 -7.94 1.46
C ALA A 4 -2.55 -9.36 1.58
N ASP A 5 -3.84 -9.54 1.30
CA ASP A 5 -4.49 -10.86 1.35
C ASP A 5 -3.88 -11.84 0.36
N PHE A 6 -3.54 -11.37 -0.85
CA PHE A 6 -2.92 -12.23 -1.86
C PHE A 6 -1.54 -12.72 -1.42
N SER A 7 -0.69 -11.83 -0.90
CA SER A 7 0.63 -12.19 -0.37
C SER A 7 0.52 -13.19 0.79
N HIS A 8 -0.50 -13.03 1.63
CA HIS A 8 -0.80 -13.98 2.71
C HIS A 8 -1.17 -15.37 2.15
N GLY A 9 -2.04 -15.43 1.15
CA GLY A 9 -2.41 -16.67 0.47
C GLY A 9 -1.24 -17.38 -0.24
N LEU A 10 -0.20 -16.64 -0.63
CA LEU A 10 1.03 -17.19 -1.19
C LEU A 10 2.00 -17.78 -0.14
N GLY A 11 1.70 -17.61 1.15
CA GLY A 11 2.62 -17.91 2.25
C GLY A 11 3.78 -16.90 2.36
N ALA A 12 3.64 -15.73 1.74
CA ALA A 12 4.67 -14.69 1.66
C ALA A 12 4.10 -13.33 2.14
N ALA A 13 3.45 -13.35 3.31
CA ALA A 13 2.75 -12.18 3.84
C ALA A 13 3.69 -10.97 3.97
N GLY A 14 3.34 -9.87 3.32
CA GLY A 14 4.12 -8.62 3.37
C GLY A 14 5.39 -8.60 2.51
N VAL A 15 5.65 -9.64 1.71
CA VAL A 15 6.77 -9.69 0.75
C VAL A 15 6.31 -9.09 -0.57
N TRP A 16 6.52 -7.78 -0.73
CA TRP A 16 5.95 -6.99 -1.84
C TRP A 16 6.68 -7.16 -3.18
N ASP A 17 7.88 -7.71 -3.15
CA ASP A 17 8.72 -8.02 -4.30
C ASP A 17 8.68 -9.50 -4.69
N ASP A 18 7.79 -10.31 -4.06
CA ASP A 18 7.59 -11.71 -4.47
C ASP A 18 7.17 -11.76 -5.95
N PRO A 19 7.88 -12.50 -6.82
CA PRO A 19 7.61 -12.52 -8.25
C PRO A 19 6.17 -12.98 -8.58
N ARG A 20 5.56 -13.82 -7.73
CA ARG A 20 4.18 -14.29 -7.92
C ARG A 20 3.17 -13.19 -7.64
N LEU A 21 3.46 -12.29 -6.69
CA LEU A 21 2.65 -11.11 -6.41
C LEU A 21 2.70 -10.12 -7.57
N LEU A 22 3.90 -9.85 -8.09
CA LEU A 22 4.11 -8.96 -9.23
C LEU A 22 3.41 -9.49 -10.49
N GLU A 23 3.55 -10.79 -10.76
CA GLU A 23 2.88 -11.44 -11.88
C GLU A 23 1.36 -11.41 -11.73
N ALA A 24 0.82 -11.61 -10.52
CA ALA A 24 -0.61 -11.50 -10.28
C ALA A 24 -1.14 -10.08 -10.55
N ARG A 25 -0.37 -9.05 -10.17
CA ARG A 25 -0.70 -7.64 -10.45
C ARG A 25 -0.79 -7.38 -11.95
N ARG A 26 0.22 -7.82 -12.72
CA ARG A 26 0.23 -7.72 -14.20
C ARG A 26 -0.99 -8.41 -14.82
N ARG A 27 -1.26 -9.67 -14.43
CA ARG A 27 -2.38 -10.46 -14.97
C ARG A 27 -3.75 -9.84 -14.69
N VAL A 28 -3.93 -9.23 -13.52
CA VAL A 28 -5.19 -8.53 -13.20
C VAL A 28 -5.38 -7.32 -14.11
N ALA A 29 -4.32 -6.53 -14.34
CA ALA A 29 -4.40 -5.37 -15.23
C ALA A 29 -4.71 -5.79 -16.66
N GLU A 30 -4.02 -6.80 -17.19
CA GLU A 30 -4.25 -7.34 -18.53
C GLU A 30 -5.66 -7.90 -18.71
N ALA A 31 -6.14 -8.68 -17.74
CA ALA A 31 -7.51 -9.20 -17.79
C ALA A 31 -8.56 -8.09 -17.74
N ALA A 32 -8.32 -7.02 -16.97
CA ALA A 32 -9.23 -5.89 -16.93
C ALA A 32 -9.26 -5.17 -18.29
N GLN A 33 -8.09 -4.85 -18.87
CA GLN A 33 -7.98 -4.19 -20.16
C GLN A 33 -8.59 -5.02 -21.30
N ALA A 34 -8.34 -6.33 -21.34
CA ALA A 34 -8.89 -7.23 -22.36
C ALA A 34 -10.42 -7.34 -22.34
N HIS A 35 -11.07 -6.88 -21.28
CA HIS A 35 -12.51 -6.94 -21.08
C HIS A 35 -13.14 -5.55 -20.86
N ASP A 36 -12.45 -4.48 -21.23
CA ASP A 36 -12.91 -3.09 -21.06
C ASP A 36 -13.33 -2.75 -19.61
N LYS A 37 -12.62 -3.32 -18.63
CA LYS A 37 -12.81 -3.08 -17.20
C LYS A 37 -11.67 -2.25 -16.62
N ILE A 38 -11.98 -1.55 -15.53
CA ILE A 38 -10.99 -0.77 -14.80
C ILE A 38 -10.32 -1.65 -13.73
N ALA A 39 -8.99 -1.79 -13.80
CA ALA A 39 -8.22 -2.43 -12.74
C ALA A 39 -8.07 -1.49 -11.54
N GLY A 40 -8.31 -2.02 -10.34
CA GLY A 40 -8.17 -1.29 -9.09
C GLY A 40 -7.44 -2.05 -7.98
N THR A 41 -6.72 -1.30 -7.14
CA THR A 41 -5.92 -1.81 -6.01
C THR A 41 -5.62 -0.71 -4.98
N VAL A 42 -5.00 -1.09 -3.86
CA VAL A 42 -4.42 -0.15 -2.89
C VAL A 42 -3.05 0.31 -3.37
N ALA A 43 -2.74 1.58 -3.15
CA ALA A 43 -1.51 2.19 -3.62
C ALA A 43 -0.93 3.16 -2.59
N SER A 44 0.35 3.46 -2.77
CA SER A 44 1.08 4.47 -2.03
C SER A 44 1.86 5.34 -3.03
N PRO A 45 2.40 6.50 -2.61
CA PRO A 45 3.28 7.28 -3.47
C PRO A 45 4.47 6.49 -4.01
N ALA A 46 4.95 5.48 -3.27
CA ALA A 46 6.13 4.71 -3.64
C ALA A 46 5.89 3.73 -4.81
N ASN A 47 4.65 3.34 -5.09
CA ASN A 47 4.32 2.38 -6.16
C ASN A 47 3.32 2.93 -7.18
N LEU A 48 2.96 4.20 -7.09
CA LEU A 48 1.95 4.82 -7.93
C LEU A 48 2.32 4.73 -9.42
N ASP A 49 3.53 5.14 -9.78
CA ASP A 49 3.99 5.18 -11.18
C ASP A 49 3.98 3.77 -11.80
N GLU A 50 4.48 2.77 -11.07
CA GLU A 50 4.46 1.36 -11.50
C GLU A 50 3.02 0.88 -11.77
N LEU A 51 2.07 1.22 -10.90
CA LEU A 51 0.67 0.83 -11.07
C LEU A 51 0.01 1.55 -12.25
N LEU A 52 0.34 2.82 -12.46
CA LEU A 52 -0.14 3.59 -13.61
C LEU A 52 0.39 3.03 -14.93
N ASP A 53 1.66 2.64 -14.97
CA ASP A 53 2.32 2.02 -16.13
C ASP A 53 1.70 0.67 -16.48
N LEU A 54 1.33 -0.13 -15.47
CA LEU A 54 0.57 -1.38 -15.67
C LEU A 54 -0.88 -1.14 -16.14
N GLY A 55 -1.38 0.09 -16.06
CA GLY A 55 -2.72 0.45 -16.53
C GLY A 55 -3.81 0.41 -15.45
N TYR A 56 -3.46 0.40 -14.16
CA TYR A 56 -4.44 0.61 -13.10
C TYR A 56 -4.96 2.05 -13.12
N ARG A 57 -6.27 2.22 -12.89
CA ARG A 57 -6.92 3.56 -12.89
C ARG A 57 -7.86 3.79 -11.70
N PHE A 58 -8.11 2.79 -10.88
CA PHE A 58 -8.88 2.93 -9.63
C PHE A 58 -7.99 2.61 -8.42
N LEU A 59 -7.34 3.63 -7.86
CA LEU A 59 -6.30 3.48 -6.85
C LEU A 59 -6.76 4.04 -5.50
N SER A 60 -6.81 3.19 -4.48
CA SER A 60 -7.04 3.62 -3.09
C SER A 60 -5.71 4.08 -2.49
N MET A 61 -5.53 5.39 -2.37
CA MET A 61 -4.29 6.01 -1.87
C MET A 61 -4.33 6.15 -0.34
N GLY A 62 -3.55 5.32 0.36
CA GLY A 62 -3.43 5.38 1.82
C GLY A 62 -4.65 4.87 2.60
N SER A 63 -4.69 5.21 3.89
CA SER A 63 -5.79 4.89 4.84
C SER A 63 -5.87 5.96 5.91
N ASP A 64 -7.09 6.26 6.34
CA ASP A 64 -7.41 7.11 7.50
C ASP A 64 -6.74 6.62 8.79
N VAL A 65 -6.75 5.31 9.07
CA VAL A 65 -6.07 4.72 10.22
C VAL A 65 -4.58 4.96 10.17
N ILE A 66 -3.94 4.85 8.99
CA ILE A 66 -2.52 5.17 8.82
C ILE A 66 -2.27 6.65 9.08
N ALA A 67 -3.11 7.53 8.52
CA ALA A 67 -2.97 8.98 8.70
C ALA A 67 -3.14 9.41 10.17
N LEU A 68 -4.16 8.90 10.85
CA LEU A 68 -4.42 9.17 12.26
C LEU A 68 -3.31 8.61 13.15
N THR A 69 -2.84 7.39 12.87
CA THR A 69 -1.70 6.79 13.60
C THR A 69 -0.47 7.66 13.47
N ALA A 70 -0.08 8.02 12.24
CA ALA A 70 1.09 8.85 11.99
C ALA A 70 1.00 10.23 12.66
N TYR A 71 -0.17 10.87 12.62
CA TYR A 71 -0.40 12.15 13.30
C TYR A 71 -0.24 12.04 14.82
N CYS A 72 -0.87 11.02 15.43
CA CYS A 72 -0.78 10.80 16.87
C CYS A 72 0.65 10.47 17.30
N GLU A 73 1.36 9.60 16.57
CA GLU A 73 2.76 9.27 16.84
C GLU A 73 3.67 10.50 16.76
N SER A 74 3.50 11.32 15.71
CA SER A 74 4.24 12.58 15.54
C SER A 74 3.99 13.53 16.72
N THR A 75 2.73 13.73 17.09
CA THR A 75 2.35 14.64 18.20
C THR A 75 2.91 14.15 19.53
N MET A 76 2.84 12.84 19.79
CA MET A 76 3.39 12.21 20.98
C MET A 76 4.92 12.33 21.03
N ALA A 77 5.61 12.09 19.92
CA ALA A 77 7.06 12.21 19.84
C ALA A 77 7.51 13.66 20.12
N GLU A 78 6.82 14.66 19.57
CA GLU A 78 7.11 16.07 19.85
C GLU A 78 6.91 16.40 21.33
N PHE A 79 5.85 15.90 21.95
CA PHE A 79 5.59 16.10 23.38
C PHE A 79 6.71 15.50 24.26
N LEU A 80 7.12 14.26 23.97
CA LEU A 80 8.13 13.54 24.75
C LEU A 80 9.54 14.11 24.57
N ASN A 81 9.86 14.69 23.41
CA ASN A 81 11.17 15.27 23.15
C ASN A 81 11.39 16.65 23.80
N ARG A 82 10.45 17.13 24.63
CA ARG A 82 10.57 18.41 25.31
C ARG A 82 11.57 18.33 26.48
N PRO A 83 12.45 19.34 26.66
CA PRO A 83 13.36 19.40 27.80
C PRO A 83 12.58 19.36 29.12
N GLY A 84 12.94 18.44 30.03
CA GLY A 84 12.26 18.22 31.31
C GLY A 84 11.26 17.06 31.33
N PHE A 85 10.99 16.44 30.18
CA PHE A 85 10.20 15.21 30.03
C PHE A 85 11.06 14.06 29.46
N SER A 86 12.31 13.93 29.92
CA SER A 86 13.12 12.75 29.57
C SER A 86 12.54 11.54 30.31
N SER A 87 12.20 10.49 29.58
CA SER A 87 11.71 9.22 30.11
C SER A 87 12.61 8.70 31.23
N VAL A 88 12.00 8.38 32.37
CA VAL A 88 12.57 7.45 33.35
C VAL A 88 12.66 6.06 32.71
#